data_AF-A0A2E2I5U0-F1
#
_entry.id   AF-A0A2E2I5U0-F1
#
_cell.length_a   1.000
_cell.length_b   1.000
_cell.length_c   1.000
_cell.angle_alpha   90.00
_cell.angle_beta   90.00
_cell.angle_gamma   90.00
#
_symmetry.space_group_name_H-M   'P 1'
#
loop_
_entity.id
_entity.type
_entity.pdbx_description
1 polymer ?
#
loop_
_entity_poly.entity_id
_entity_poly.type
_entity_poly.pdbx_seq_one_letter_code
_entity_poly.pdbx_strand_id
1 'polypeptide(L)'
;MIVADDGERQISLPDVKQRMHIVGRDLEDIDAEFITGESELYVEYAPNLKSIVLGRDKKSWQSDSKKSGCKITFTEIPRNTVSIDGRIEEIVLPRETEPLTIGRVRDHYTLALEDSWGAMISSEQNITNDCNENDLLIFIAKGDENKIVEIDGEWNHIVVIGDESLNSLKVSGTNTIRQLTVRSSPNLRSIDVRRKVLSLVINGCKSIESVKGFGDRLIINSPKEIRDVIAIGGFWHQAPEWYNDQITMLRMPHFLAATTYDDLRTCEDMGGICITPNKYDSVGGLCHWSSVMGIPIDELSFGVPIPQLIDAIMVQGKPAIDAFGSWCNHNSSRFEQYKAMRVLTALIIRGFDSKEVVKLRHSISMVNHEAPLLITESVNTEKNFSLGGKWKRLRSLNSNQIMFNEWYYPLHSVMPFGRLDLEIWLHSGEDCKYIGLDERTGRFRSMRYHSTGKDPRVRDLMVSIIAAIGTKRQDSYSQTRLERLANGIYIDEKIIKDPNCCEFLIHHLERCPIISKQVVKNMVANIMGSQMDIWCKVALLVAMIEKSDNSSARMALTRLKSSREISVDESKEIHAIAIAGRRAFSTGKAARPQWPYLQKWREKYEHGY
;
A
#
# COMPACT_ATOMS: atom_id res chain seq x y z
N MET A 1 -13.77 -21.38 -40.39
CA MET A 1 -14.44 -21.96 -39.21
C MET A 1 -14.09 -23.42 -39.18
N ILE A 2 -13.43 -23.85 -38.12
CA ILE A 2 -13.02 -25.22 -37.84
C ILE A 2 -13.95 -25.68 -36.73
N VAL A 3 -14.74 -26.72 -36.99
CA VAL A 3 -15.65 -27.32 -36.02
C VAL A 3 -15.00 -28.64 -35.62
N ALA A 4 -14.68 -28.79 -34.34
CA ALA A 4 -14.23 -30.06 -33.78
C ALA A 4 -15.39 -31.04 -33.85
N ASP A 5 -15.13 -32.26 -34.33
CA ASP A 5 -16.16 -33.30 -34.33
C ASP A 5 -16.54 -33.71 -32.89
N ASP A 6 -17.74 -34.23 -32.68
CA ASP A 6 -18.16 -34.74 -31.37
C ASP A 6 -17.19 -35.82 -30.88
N GLY A 7 -16.58 -35.61 -29.71
CA GLY A 7 -15.53 -36.47 -29.14
C GLY A 7 -14.09 -36.13 -29.52
N GLU A 8 -13.86 -35.16 -30.41
CA GLU A 8 -12.51 -34.67 -30.75
C GLU A 8 -11.98 -33.76 -29.63
N ARG A 9 -10.93 -34.23 -28.94
CA ARG A 9 -10.36 -33.54 -27.76
C ARG A 9 -9.20 -32.60 -28.10
N GLN A 10 -8.59 -32.74 -29.27
CA GLN A 10 -7.42 -31.97 -29.67
C GLN A 10 -7.53 -31.54 -31.13
N ILE A 11 -7.22 -30.27 -31.40
CA ILE A 11 -7.08 -29.73 -32.76
C ILE A 11 -5.63 -29.33 -33.00
N SER A 12 -5.04 -29.79 -34.11
CA SER A 12 -3.72 -29.34 -34.58
C SER A 12 -3.84 -28.44 -35.80
N LEU A 13 -3.28 -27.24 -35.71
CA LEU A 13 -3.28 -26.21 -36.74
C LEU A 13 -1.85 -26.02 -37.26
N PRO A 14 -1.55 -26.46 -38.49
CA PRO A 14 -0.20 -26.32 -39.04
C PRO A 14 0.19 -24.87 -39.34
N ASP A 15 -0.75 -23.94 -39.54
CA ASP A 15 -0.44 -22.51 -39.71
C ASP A 15 -1.66 -21.63 -39.40
N VAL A 16 -1.53 -20.62 -38.53
CA VAL A 16 -2.60 -19.67 -38.21
C VAL A 16 -2.50 -18.44 -39.13
N LYS A 17 -3.15 -18.51 -40.30
CA LYS A 17 -3.20 -17.40 -41.26
C LYS A 17 -4.38 -16.45 -40.97
N GLN A 18 -4.08 -15.24 -40.53
CA GLN A 18 -4.98 -14.09 -40.37
C GLN A 18 -6.12 -14.22 -39.33
N ARG A 19 -7.15 -15.03 -39.58
CA ARG A 19 -8.32 -15.19 -38.68
C ARG A 19 -8.85 -16.61 -38.70
N MET A 20 -8.83 -17.29 -37.55
CA MET A 20 -9.37 -18.64 -37.39
C MET A 20 -10.48 -18.66 -36.34
N HIS A 21 -11.58 -19.36 -36.65
CA HIS A 21 -12.69 -19.60 -35.73
C HIS A 21 -12.72 -21.08 -35.39
N ILE A 22 -12.68 -21.40 -34.10
CA ILE A 22 -12.66 -22.76 -33.57
C ILE A 22 -13.89 -22.96 -32.70
N VAL A 23 -14.66 -24.00 -33.00
CA VAL A 23 -15.85 -24.39 -32.24
C VAL A 23 -15.70 -25.85 -31.82
N GLY A 24 -15.84 -26.19 -30.54
CA GLY A 24 -15.72 -27.59 -30.12
C GLY A 24 -16.10 -27.84 -28.67
N ARG A 25 -17.19 -28.59 -28.45
CA ARG A 25 -17.75 -28.84 -27.12
C ARG A 25 -16.84 -29.68 -26.21
N ASP A 26 -16.23 -30.72 -26.78
CA ASP A 26 -15.35 -31.67 -26.07
C ASP A 26 -13.86 -31.32 -26.23
N LEU A 27 -13.56 -30.20 -26.88
CA LEU A 27 -12.20 -29.74 -27.12
C LEU A 27 -11.48 -29.42 -25.81
N GLU A 28 -10.34 -30.06 -25.59
CA GLU A 28 -9.46 -29.85 -24.43
C GLU A 28 -8.19 -29.06 -24.84
N ASP A 29 -7.65 -29.29 -26.04
CA ASP A 29 -6.35 -28.75 -26.45
C ASP A 29 -6.35 -28.20 -27.89
N ILE A 30 -5.70 -27.05 -28.07
CA ILE A 30 -5.43 -26.44 -29.39
C ILE A 30 -3.92 -26.33 -29.57
N ASP A 31 -3.37 -26.91 -30.63
CA ASP A 31 -1.94 -26.84 -30.93
C ASP A 31 -1.72 -26.15 -32.28
N ALA A 32 -1.21 -24.92 -32.25
CA ALA A 32 -0.87 -24.15 -33.43
C ALA A 32 0.64 -24.14 -33.66
N GLU A 33 1.11 -24.84 -34.69
CA GLU A 33 2.55 -25.04 -34.92
C GLU A 33 3.27 -23.77 -35.41
N PHE A 34 2.61 -22.97 -36.26
CA PHE A 34 3.17 -21.75 -36.85
C PHE A 34 2.19 -20.57 -36.74
N ILE A 35 2.72 -19.42 -36.32
CA ILE A 35 1.99 -18.15 -36.23
C ILE A 35 2.64 -17.17 -37.20
N THR A 36 1.87 -16.68 -38.17
CA THR A 36 2.35 -15.83 -39.26
C THR A 36 1.57 -14.52 -39.34
N GLY A 37 2.24 -13.38 -39.12
CA GLY A 37 1.62 -12.05 -39.23
C GLY A 37 0.68 -11.72 -38.07
N GLU A 38 -0.30 -10.82 -38.29
CA GLU A 38 -1.37 -10.49 -37.33
C GLU A 38 -2.40 -11.64 -37.29
N SER A 39 -2.06 -12.72 -36.57
CA SER A 39 -2.90 -13.92 -36.44
C SER A 39 -3.92 -13.76 -35.32
N GLU A 40 -5.21 -13.97 -35.62
CA GLU A 40 -6.28 -13.96 -34.63
C GLU A 40 -6.96 -15.34 -34.51
N LEU A 41 -7.17 -15.78 -33.27
CA LEU A 41 -7.84 -17.02 -32.89
C LEU A 41 -9.14 -16.69 -32.15
N TYR A 42 -10.27 -17.10 -32.71
CA TYR A 42 -11.58 -17.01 -32.08
C TYR A 42 -11.97 -18.37 -31.54
N VAL A 43 -12.13 -18.47 -30.22
CA VAL A 43 -12.52 -19.70 -29.52
C VAL A 43 -13.97 -19.57 -29.07
N GLU A 44 -14.83 -20.46 -29.58
CA GLU A 44 -16.27 -20.43 -29.36
C GLU A 44 -16.80 -21.80 -28.90
N TYR A 45 -17.75 -21.82 -27.97
CA TYR A 45 -18.34 -23.04 -27.40
C TYR A 45 -17.34 -24.15 -26.99
N ALA A 46 -16.22 -23.77 -26.33
CA ALA A 46 -15.19 -24.70 -25.85
C ALA A 46 -15.10 -24.76 -24.32
N PRO A 47 -16.12 -25.32 -23.62
CA PRO A 47 -16.18 -25.31 -22.16
C PRO A 47 -15.12 -26.19 -21.49
N ASN A 48 -14.60 -27.20 -22.20
CA ASN A 48 -13.64 -28.18 -21.69
C ASN A 48 -12.18 -27.81 -21.97
N LEU A 49 -11.94 -26.68 -22.65
CA LEU A 49 -10.60 -26.25 -23.04
C LEU A 49 -9.68 -26.10 -21.82
N LYS A 50 -8.46 -26.61 -21.93
CA LYS A 50 -7.41 -26.59 -20.91
C LYS A 50 -6.11 -26.02 -21.45
N SER A 51 -5.76 -26.24 -22.71
CA SER A 51 -4.51 -25.72 -23.26
C SER A 51 -4.60 -25.13 -24.67
N ILE A 52 -3.78 -24.11 -24.93
CA ILE A 52 -3.53 -23.55 -26.25
C ILE A 52 -2.01 -23.42 -26.41
N VAL A 53 -1.42 -24.11 -27.38
CA VAL A 53 0.00 -23.99 -27.72
C VAL A 53 0.14 -23.15 -28.99
N LEU A 54 1.00 -22.14 -28.93
CA LEU A 54 1.16 -21.07 -29.91
C LEU A 54 2.63 -20.99 -30.38
N GLY A 55 3.01 -21.88 -31.29
CA GLY A 55 4.36 -21.99 -31.84
C GLY A 55 5.35 -22.62 -30.85
N ARG A 56 6.09 -23.65 -31.30
CA ARG A 56 6.88 -24.50 -30.38
C ARG A 56 8.30 -24.01 -30.07
N ASP A 57 8.76 -22.87 -30.60
CA ASP A 57 10.20 -22.57 -30.65
C ASP A 57 10.62 -21.27 -29.95
N LYS A 58 10.75 -21.33 -28.61
CA LYS A 58 11.18 -20.23 -27.73
C LYS A 58 12.60 -19.71 -28.04
N LYS A 59 13.46 -20.53 -28.67
CA LYS A 59 14.89 -20.24 -28.91
C LYS A 59 15.17 -19.40 -30.15
N SER A 60 14.31 -19.43 -31.17
CA SER A 60 14.49 -18.67 -32.42
C SER A 60 14.13 -17.17 -32.31
N TRP A 61 13.78 -16.73 -31.09
CA TRP A 61 12.98 -15.53 -30.87
C TRP A 61 13.72 -14.38 -30.19
N GLN A 62 14.74 -14.65 -29.36
CA GLN A 62 15.52 -13.60 -28.67
C GLN A 62 16.19 -12.58 -29.62
N SER A 63 16.22 -12.83 -30.93
CA SER A 63 16.85 -11.96 -31.93
C SER A 63 15.92 -11.01 -32.70
N ASP A 64 14.58 -11.11 -32.58
CA ASP A 64 13.68 -10.41 -33.52
C ASP A 64 12.42 -9.79 -32.87
N SER A 65 12.58 -8.58 -32.33
CA SER A 65 11.53 -7.80 -31.66
C SER A 65 10.35 -7.36 -32.56
N LYS A 66 10.39 -7.70 -33.86
CA LYS A 66 9.40 -7.29 -34.88
C LYS A 66 8.33 -8.33 -35.22
N LYS A 67 8.42 -9.58 -34.75
CA LYS A 67 7.36 -10.58 -35.00
C LYS A 67 6.10 -10.23 -34.21
N SER A 68 4.91 -10.38 -34.77
CA SER A 68 3.61 -10.18 -34.11
C SER A 68 3.22 -11.41 -33.28
N GLY A 69 2.43 -11.21 -32.22
CA GLY A 69 1.89 -12.32 -31.43
C GLY A 69 0.55 -12.78 -31.95
N CYS A 70 -0.06 -13.76 -31.29
CA CYS A 70 -1.45 -14.12 -31.59
C CYS A 70 -2.41 -13.28 -30.73
N LYS A 71 -3.49 -12.82 -31.34
CA LYS A 71 -4.68 -12.31 -30.67
C LYS A 71 -5.65 -13.45 -30.41
N ILE A 72 -6.04 -13.68 -29.18
CA ILE A 72 -6.99 -14.73 -28.79
C ILE A 72 -8.27 -14.06 -28.31
N THR A 73 -9.40 -14.40 -28.93
CA THR A 73 -10.73 -13.90 -28.55
C THR A 73 -11.59 -15.07 -28.10
N PHE A 74 -12.03 -15.03 -26.84
CA PHE A 74 -13.00 -15.98 -26.31
C PHE A 74 -14.41 -15.39 -26.48
N THR A 75 -15.36 -16.19 -26.96
CA THR A 75 -16.78 -15.78 -27.01
C THR A 75 -17.51 -16.04 -25.68
N GLU A 76 -16.99 -16.97 -24.87
CA GLU A 76 -17.45 -17.26 -23.51
C GLU A 76 -16.26 -17.26 -22.53
N ILE A 77 -16.50 -16.89 -21.26
CA ILE A 77 -15.45 -17.02 -20.23
C ILE A 77 -15.15 -18.52 -20.03
N PRO A 78 -13.87 -18.95 -20.12
CA PRO A 78 -13.50 -20.34 -19.89
C PRO A 78 -14.03 -20.88 -18.55
N ARG A 79 -14.56 -22.09 -18.57
CA ARG A 79 -15.05 -22.77 -17.36
C ARG A 79 -13.91 -23.37 -16.56
N ASN A 80 -12.97 -24.00 -17.26
CA ASN A 80 -11.75 -24.56 -16.72
C ASN A 80 -10.62 -23.52 -16.71
N THR A 81 -9.57 -23.82 -15.96
CA THR A 81 -8.28 -23.15 -16.09
C THR A 81 -7.68 -23.44 -17.48
N VAL A 82 -7.36 -22.40 -18.23
CA VAL A 82 -6.74 -22.48 -19.56
C VAL A 82 -5.31 -21.98 -19.49
N SER A 83 -4.35 -22.83 -19.89
CA SER A 83 -2.96 -22.45 -20.09
C SER A 83 -2.69 -22.17 -21.56
N ILE A 84 -2.12 -21.01 -21.86
CA ILE A 84 -1.69 -20.61 -23.18
C ILE A 84 -0.17 -20.61 -23.14
N ASP A 85 0.50 -21.39 -23.98
CA ASP A 85 1.95 -21.38 -24.13
C ASP A 85 2.33 -20.78 -25.48
N GLY A 86 3.09 -19.68 -25.49
CA GLY A 86 3.54 -19.00 -26.71
C GLY A 86 3.32 -17.49 -26.71
N ARG A 87 3.63 -16.82 -27.83
CA ARG A 87 3.61 -15.34 -27.91
C ARG A 87 2.17 -14.82 -27.98
N ILE A 88 1.82 -13.98 -27.03
CA ILE A 88 0.50 -13.35 -26.94
C ILE A 88 0.62 -11.86 -27.26
N GLU A 89 -0.26 -11.37 -28.14
CA GLU A 89 -0.38 -9.94 -28.42
C GLU A 89 -1.61 -9.33 -27.74
N GLU A 90 -2.73 -10.06 -27.74
CA GLU A 90 -3.99 -9.61 -27.16
C GLU A 90 -4.82 -10.82 -26.70
N ILE A 91 -5.45 -10.72 -25.54
CA ILE A 91 -6.50 -11.63 -25.07
C ILE A 91 -7.77 -10.80 -24.90
N VAL A 92 -8.84 -11.23 -25.55
CA VAL A 92 -10.17 -10.64 -25.46
C VAL A 92 -11.10 -11.61 -24.76
N LEU A 93 -11.66 -11.18 -23.63
CA LEU A 93 -12.66 -11.92 -22.87
C LEU A 93 -14.04 -11.26 -23.02
N PRO A 94 -15.11 -12.05 -23.13
CA PRO A 94 -16.45 -11.52 -23.33
C PRO A 94 -17.00 -10.94 -22.02
N ARG A 95 -17.87 -9.94 -22.12
CA ARG A 95 -18.54 -9.31 -20.99
C ARG A 95 -19.89 -8.73 -21.37
N GLU A 96 -20.76 -8.55 -20.38
CA GLU A 96 -22.14 -8.05 -20.58
C GLU A 96 -22.20 -6.63 -21.18
N THR A 97 -21.25 -5.75 -20.83
CA THR A 97 -21.25 -4.35 -21.30
C THR A 97 -20.27 -4.14 -22.45
N GLU A 98 -18.99 -4.44 -22.23
CA GLU A 98 -17.93 -4.32 -23.23
C GLU A 98 -16.91 -5.46 -23.05
N PRO A 99 -16.38 -6.03 -24.14
CA PRO A 99 -15.36 -7.06 -24.05
C PRO A 99 -14.12 -6.53 -23.36
N LEU A 100 -13.54 -7.35 -22.48
CA LEU A 100 -12.30 -7.01 -21.81
C LEU A 100 -11.13 -7.36 -22.72
N THR A 101 -10.46 -6.34 -23.23
CA THR A 101 -9.22 -6.47 -23.98
C THR A 101 -8.00 -6.30 -23.06
N ILE A 102 -7.10 -7.26 -23.09
CA ILE A 102 -5.79 -7.26 -22.42
C ILE A 102 -4.74 -7.42 -23.53
N GLY A 103 -3.97 -6.39 -23.85
CA GLY A 103 -3.16 -6.41 -25.08
C GLY A 103 -2.04 -5.37 -25.17
N ARG A 104 -1.21 -5.50 -26.20
CA ARG A 104 -0.11 -4.57 -26.50
C ARG A 104 -0.64 -3.17 -26.84
N VAL A 105 -0.01 -2.13 -26.30
CA VAL A 105 -0.38 -0.73 -26.57
C VAL A 105 -0.07 -0.39 -28.03
N ARG A 106 -1.10 -0.32 -28.89
CA ARG A 106 -0.98 0.38 -30.18
C ARG A 106 -1.79 1.66 -30.20
N ASP A 107 -3.11 1.65 -29.97
CA ASP A 107 -3.89 2.91 -30.07
C ASP A 107 -5.22 2.89 -29.29
N HIS A 108 -5.22 2.75 -27.95
CA HIS A 108 -6.40 2.86 -27.01
C HIS A 108 -6.79 1.57 -26.25
N TYR A 109 -5.84 0.82 -25.68
CA TYR A 109 -6.17 -0.34 -24.85
C TYR A 109 -6.15 -0.03 -23.35
N THR A 110 -7.09 -0.65 -22.62
CA THR A 110 -7.34 -0.39 -21.19
C THR A 110 -6.28 -0.96 -20.25
N LEU A 111 -5.43 -1.90 -20.70
CA LEU A 111 -4.34 -2.54 -19.94
C LEU A 111 -3.16 -2.89 -20.87
N ALA A 112 -2.01 -2.25 -20.67
CA ALA A 112 -0.81 -2.50 -21.45
C ALA A 112 -0.20 -3.88 -21.14
N LEU A 113 -0.02 -4.74 -22.14
CA LEU A 113 0.93 -5.85 -22.09
C LEU A 113 2.24 -5.43 -22.77
N GLU A 114 3.37 -5.70 -22.12
CA GLU A 114 4.65 -5.81 -22.83
C GLU A 114 4.69 -7.15 -23.59
N ASP A 115 5.71 -7.39 -24.41
CA ASP A 115 5.90 -8.71 -25.04
C ASP A 115 5.89 -9.80 -23.95
N SER A 116 4.82 -10.62 -23.92
CA SER A 116 4.58 -11.65 -22.89
C SER A 116 4.58 -13.03 -23.54
N TRP A 117 5.23 -13.99 -22.86
CA TRP A 117 5.22 -15.39 -23.23
C TRP A 117 4.29 -16.16 -22.31
N GLY A 118 3.26 -16.75 -22.90
CA GLY A 118 2.27 -17.56 -22.20
C GLY A 118 1.33 -16.78 -21.29
N ALA A 119 0.17 -17.36 -21.05
CA ALA A 119 -0.84 -16.82 -20.14
C ALA A 119 -1.61 -17.95 -19.47
N MET A 120 -2.12 -17.68 -18.28
CA MET A 120 -3.03 -18.55 -17.56
C MET A 120 -4.33 -17.81 -17.31
N ILE A 121 -5.46 -18.38 -17.71
CA ILE A 121 -6.80 -17.86 -17.41
C ILE A 121 -7.43 -18.83 -16.41
N SER A 122 -7.73 -18.36 -15.22
CA SER A 122 -8.27 -19.23 -14.16
C SER A 122 -9.33 -18.54 -13.33
N SER A 123 -10.21 -19.33 -12.73
CA SER A 123 -11.16 -18.91 -11.69
C SER A 123 -10.98 -19.63 -10.36
N GLU A 124 -9.92 -20.43 -10.23
CA GLU A 124 -9.61 -21.23 -9.05
C GLU A 124 -9.09 -20.37 -7.89
N GLN A 125 -9.50 -20.69 -6.66
CA GLN A 125 -9.30 -19.80 -5.50
C GLN A 125 -7.84 -19.71 -5.04
N ASN A 126 -7.09 -20.81 -5.17
CA ASN A 126 -5.69 -20.92 -4.81
C ASN A 126 -4.91 -21.23 -6.07
N ILE A 127 -4.35 -20.20 -6.69
CA ILE A 127 -3.49 -20.37 -7.84
C ILE A 127 -2.06 -20.41 -7.31
N THR A 128 -1.49 -21.61 -7.31
CA THR A 128 -0.09 -21.88 -7.02
C THR A 128 0.68 -22.18 -8.29
N ASN A 129 1.96 -21.80 -8.30
CA ASN A 129 2.83 -21.75 -9.47
C ASN A 129 3.29 -23.13 -9.99
N ASP A 130 2.38 -24.03 -10.37
CA ASP A 130 2.74 -25.28 -11.04
C ASP A 130 3.26 -25.06 -12.48
N CYS A 131 3.04 -23.87 -13.05
CA CYS A 131 3.38 -23.50 -14.43
C CYS A 131 4.46 -22.40 -14.47
N ASN A 132 5.73 -22.79 -14.29
CA ASN A 132 6.91 -21.89 -14.29
C ASN A 132 7.19 -21.14 -15.61
N GLU A 133 6.33 -21.23 -16.62
CA GLU A 133 6.59 -20.70 -17.96
C GLU A 133 5.67 -19.56 -18.42
N ASN A 134 4.59 -19.26 -17.69
CA ASN A 134 3.61 -18.25 -18.08
C ASN A 134 3.93 -16.87 -17.48
N ASP A 135 4.02 -15.85 -18.31
CA ASP A 135 4.25 -14.46 -17.88
C ASP A 135 2.99 -13.76 -17.35
N LEU A 136 1.81 -14.12 -17.87
CA LEU A 136 0.54 -13.46 -17.60
C LEU A 136 -0.43 -14.37 -16.84
N LEU A 137 -1.04 -13.84 -15.78
CA LEU A 137 -2.20 -14.44 -15.11
C LEU A 137 -3.44 -13.56 -15.31
N ILE A 138 -4.53 -14.14 -15.77
CA ILE A 138 -5.87 -13.55 -15.79
C ILE A 138 -6.74 -14.34 -14.83
N PHE A 139 -6.95 -13.78 -13.64
CA PHE A 139 -7.81 -14.36 -12.63
C PHE A 139 -9.22 -13.77 -12.71
N ILE A 140 -10.22 -14.66 -12.77
CA ILE A 140 -11.64 -14.30 -12.84
C ILE A 140 -12.30 -14.80 -11.56
N ALA A 141 -12.65 -13.88 -10.66
CA ALA A 141 -13.40 -14.25 -9.47
C ALA A 141 -14.82 -14.69 -9.89
N LYS A 142 -15.17 -15.91 -9.51
CA LYS A 142 -16.53 -16.44 -9.61
C LYS A 142 -17.07 -16.78 -8.22
N GLY A 143 -18.28 -16.31 -7.96
CA GLY A 143 -19.32 -16.86 -7.07
C GLY A 143 -18.83 -17.62 -5.83
N ASP A 144 -18.74 -16.89 -4.72
CA ASP A 144 -18.99 -17.30 -3.33
C ASP A 144 -18.98 -16.04 -2.46
N GLU A 145 -20.05 -15.74 -1.70
CA GLU A 145 -20.11 -14.51 -0.90
C GLU A 145 -18.89 -14.37 0.04
N ASN A 146 -18.28 -13.18 0.05
CA ASN A 146 -17.13 -12.81 0.87
C ASN A 146 -15.80 -13.53 0.57
N LYS A 147 -15.50 -13.73 -0.71
CA LYS A 147 -14.28 -14.39 -1.16
C LYS A 147 -13.02 -13.57 -0.83
N ILE A 148 -12.07 -14.24 -0.17
CA ILE A 148 -10.67 -13.81 -0.05
C ILE A 148 -9.90 -14.60 -1.10
N VAL A 149 -9.20 -13.90 -1.99
CA VAL A 149 -8.39 -14.54 -3.03
C VAL A 149 -6.91 -14.35 -2.69
N GLU A 150 -6.18 -15.47 -2.65
CA GLU A 150 -4.74 -15.47 -2.50
C GLU A 150 -4.11 -15.96 -3.81
N ILE A 151 -3.34 -15.08 -4.45
CA ILE A 151 -2.55 -15.41 -5.64
C ILE A 151 -1.11 -15.56 -5.18
N ASP A 152 -0.55 -16.76 -5.29
CA ASP A 152 0.83 -17.05 -4.94
C ASP A 152 1.56 -17.66 -6.13
N GLY A 153 2.48 -16.89 -6.71
CA GLY A 153 3.25 -17.37 -7.84
C GLY A 153 4.05 -16.29 -8.54
N GLU A 154 4.66 -16.67 -9.66
CA GLU A 154 5.82 -15.96 -10.19
C GLU A 154 5.55 -15.18 -11.48
N TRP A 155 4.27 -14.92 -11.77
CA TRP A 155 3.82 -14.16 -12.94
C TRP A 155 4.33 -12.72 -12.95
N ASN A 156 4.66 -12.20 -14.13
CA ASN A 156 5.12 -10.83 -14.34
C ASN A 156 3.94 -9.86 -14.55
N HIS A 157 2.82 -10.35 -15.09
CA HIS A 157 1.60 -9.58 -15.31
C HIS A 157 0.42 -10.29 -14.66
N ILE A 158 -0.38 -9.56 -13.87
CA ILE A 158 -1.54 -10.12 -13.19
C ILE A 158 -2.74 -9.22 -13.45
N VAL A 159 -3.82 -9.80 -13.94
CA VAL A 159 -5.11 -9.15 -14.15
C VAL A 159 -6.16 -9.89 -13.33
N VAL A 160 -6.74 -9.19 -12.36
CA VAL A 160 -7.84 -9.69 -11.52
C VAL A 160 -9.13 -9.03 -11.97
N ILE A 161 -10.07 -9.85 -12.38
CA ILE A 161 -11.42 -9.47 -12.77
C ILE A 161 -12.33 -10.00 -11.67
N GLY A 162 -12.76 -9.12 -10.78
CA GLY A 162 -13.70 -9.51 -9.73
C GLY A 162 -15.15 -9.44 -10.18
N ASP A 163 -16.01 -10.08 -9.40
CA ASP A 163 -17.45 -9.87 -9.35
C ASP A 163 -17.83 -9.25 -7.98
N GLU A 164 -19.12 -9.28 -7.62
CA GLU A 164 -19.60 -8.84 -6.30
C GLU A 164 -19.13 -9.73 -5.14
N SER A 165 -18.53 -10.88 -5.43
CA SER A 165 -18.13 -11.86 -4.41
C SER A 165 -16.75 -11.56 -3.82
N LEU A 166 -15.87 -10.87 -4.56
CA LEU A 166 -14.50 -10.58 -4.16
C LEU A 166 -14.43 -9.44 -3.13
N ASN A 167 -14.00 -9.77 -1.91
CA ASN A 167 -13.84 -8.80 -0.81
C ASN A 167 -12.38 -8.43 -0.53
N SER A 168 -11.45 -9.37 -0.69
CA SER A 168 -10.04 -9.17 -0.39
C SER A 168 -9.15 -9.88 -1.40
N LEU A 169 -8.07 -9.22 -1.80
CA LEU A 169 -7.06 -9.77 -2.68
C LEU A 169 -5.69 -9.71 -2.01
N LYS A 170 -5.00 -10.84 -1.93
CA LYS A 170 -3.62 -10.95 -1.48
C LYS A 170 -2.76 -11.52 -2.61
N VAL A 171 -1.64 -10.87 -2.90
CA VAL A 171 -0.72 -11.29 -3.96
C VAL A 171 0.67 -11.48 -3.35
N SER A 172 1.23 -12.68 -3.49
CA SER A 172 2.54 -13.08 -2.94
C SER A 172 3.43 -13.69 -4.03
N GLY A 173 4.72 -13.90 -3.72
CA GLY A 173 5.73 -14.47 -4.61
C GLY A 173 7.06 -13.70 -4.57
N THR A 174 8.01 -14.08 -5.43
CA THR A 174 9.40 -13.56 -5.38
C THR A 174 9.86 -12.77 -6.60
N ASN A 175 9.22 -12.93 -7.75
CA ASN A 175 9.58 -12.17 -8.95
C ASN A 175 9.10 -10.71 -8.85
N THR A 176 9.43 -9.87 -9.82
CA THR A 176 8.83 -8.52 -9.90
C THR A 176 7.55 -8.56 -10.73
N ILE A 177 6.43 -8.07 -10.19
CA ILE A 177 5.21 -7.86 -10.97
C ILE A 177 5.39 -6.57 -11.76
N ARG A 178 5.47 -6.64 -13.09
CA ARG A 178 5.50 -5.46 -13.96
C ARG A 178 4.18 -4.69 -13.89
N GLN A 179 3.06 -5.41 -13.94
CA GLN A 179 1.74 -4.79 -13.86
C GLN A 179 0.73 -5.69 -13.14
N LEU A 180 0.14 -5.16 -12.06
CA LEU A 180 -1.02 -5.73 -11.38
C LEU A 180 -2.22 -4.84 -11.67
N THR A 181 -3.29 -5.42 -12.22
CA THR A 181 -4.53 -4.70 -12.47
C THR A 181 -5.69 -5.40 -11.78
N VAL A 182 -6.46 -4.64 -11.01
CA VAL A 182 -7.70 -5.11 -10.40
C VAL A 182 -8.87 -4.32 -10.99
N ARG A 183 -9.86 -5.04 -11.55
CA ARG A 183 -10.99 -4.42 -12.21
C ARG A 183 -12.33 -4.99 -11.77
N SER A 184 -13.30 -4.08 -11.74
CA SER A 184 -14.73 -4.38 -11.67
C SER A 184 -15.14 -5.25 -10.48
N SER A 185 -14.48 -5.04 -9.35
CA SER A 185 -14.77 -5.72 -8.09
C SER A 185 -15.49 -4.73 -7.17
N PRO A 186 -16.82 -4.54 -7.30
CA PRO A 186 -17.53 -3.48 -6.58
C PRO A 186 -17.41 -3.60 -5.06
N ASN A 187 -17.39 -4.83 -4.53
CA ASN A 187 -17.34 -5.13 -3.10
C ASN A 187 -15.92 -5.31 -2.55
N LEU A 188 -14.88 -5.20 -3.39
CA LEU A 188 -13.49 -5.35 -2.96
C LEU A 188 -13.12 -4.25 -1.97
N ARG A 189 -12.72 -4.63 -0.76
CA ARG A 189 -12.36 -3.74 0.35
C ARG A 189 -10.87 -3.61 0.59
N SER A 190 -10.09 -4.67 0.35
CA SER A 190 -8.65 -4.65 0.63
C SER A 190 -7.80 -5.34 -0.44
N ILE A 191 -6.64 -4.75 -0.72
CA ILE A 191 -5.58 -5.32 -1.55
C ILE A 191 -4.28 -5.34 -0.74
N ASP A 192 -3.67 -6.51 -0.55
CA ASP A 192 -2.36 -6.70 0.11
C ASP A 192 -1.36 -7.33 -0.88
N VAL A 193 -0.43 -6.53 -1.38
CA VAL A 193 0.63 -6.98 -2.30
C VAL A 193 1.92 -7.19 -1.51
N ARG A 194 2.28 -8.45 -1.29
CA ARG A 194 3.49 -8.89 -0.58
C ARG A 194 4.64 -9.23 -1.53
N ARG A 195 4.72 -8.46 -2.61
CA ARG A 195 5.63 -8.68 -3.74
C ARG A 195 5.93 -7.36 -4.42
N LYS A 196 7.11 -7.21 -5.03
CA LYS A 196 7.47 -5.97 -5.73
C LYS A 196 6.57 -5.76 -6.94
N VAL A 197 5.91 -4.60 -7.03
CA VAL A 197 5.06 -4.26 -8.19
C VAL A 197 5.53 -2.96 -8.84
N LEU A 198 5.66 -2.90 -10.17
CA LEU A 198 6.01 -1.64 -10.83
C LEU A 198 4.76 -0.77 -10.95
N SER A 199 3.67 -1.31 -11.49
CA SER A 199 2.40 -0.58 -11.57
C SER A 199 1.22 -1.38 -11.00
N LEU A 200 0.50 -0.78 -10.06
CA LEU A 200 -0.79 -1.25 -9.57
C LEU A 200 -1.91 -0.32 -10.08
N VAL A 201 -2.85 -0.88 -10.84
CA VAL A 201 -4.01 -0.15 -11.37
C VAL A 201 -5.30 -0.74 -10.80
N ILE A 202 -6.09 0.07 -10.12
CA ILE A 202 -7.37 -0.30 -9.52
C ILE A 202 -8.48 0.47 -10.23
N ASN A 203 -9.43 -0.24 -10.86
CA ASN A 203 -10.50 0.38 -11.64
C ASN A 203 -11.87 -0.23 -11.32
N GLY A 204 -12.87 0.63 -11.08
CA GLY A 204 -14.25 0.18 -10.85
C GLY A 204 -14.45 -0.59 -9.54
N CYS A 205 -13.61 -0.35 -8.52
CA CYS A 205 -13.73 -0.95 -7.19
C CYS A 205 -14.30 0.10 -6.22
N LYS A 206 -15.63 0.12 -6.04
CA LYS A 206 -16.34 1.20 -5.33
C LYS A 206 -16.26 1.11 -3.80
N SER A 207 -15.99 -0.08 -3.27
CA SER A 207 -15.89 -0.32 -1.82
C SER A 207 -14.46 -0.45 -1.33
N ILE A 208 -13.45 -0.05 -2.12
CA ILE A 208 -12.05 -0.16 -1.71
C ILE A 208 -11.80 0.73 -0.48
N GLU A 209 -11.32 0.11 0.60
CA GLU A 209 -11.02 0.76 1.87
C GLU A 209 -9.50 0.82 2.12
N SER A 210 -8.74 -0.16 1.60
CA SER A 210 -7.30 -0.26 1.85
C SER A 210 -6.50 -0.87 0.70
N VAL A 211 -5.30 -0.32 0.47
CA VAL A 211 -4.29 -0.82 -0.46
C VAL A 211 -2.94 -0.81 0.23
N LYS A 212 -2.33 -1.98 0.37
CA LYS A 212 -1.00 -2.16 0.97
C LYS A 212 -0.09 -2.84 -0.05
N GLY A 213 1.14 -2.36 -0.16
CA GLY A 213 2.15 -2.98 -1.01
C GLY A 213 3.36 -2.09 -1.25
N PHE A 214 4.23 -2.47 -2.18
CA PHE A 214 5.38 -1.66 -2.53
C PHE A 214 5.65 -1.62 -4.03
N GLY A 215 5.77 -0.40 -4.57
CA GLY A 215 5.91 -0.23 -6.00
C GLY A 215 6.25 1.17 -6.51
N ASP A 216 6.33 1.29 -7.85
CA ASP A 216 6.57 2.58 -8.50
C ASP A 216 5.29 3.40 -8.53
N ARG A 217 4.24 2.86 -9.14
CA ARG A 217 3.03 3.62 -9.50
C ARG A 217 1.76 2.94 -9.00
N LEU A 218 0.98 3.69 -8.23
CA LEU A 218 -0.34 3.32 -7.78
C LEU A 218 -1.38 4.25 -8.41
N ILE A 219 -2.28 3.65 -9.20
CA ILE A 219 -3.38 4.35 -9.86
C ILE A 219 -4.69 3.80 -9.31
N ILE A 220 -5.50 4.67 -8.72
CA ILE A 220 -6.79 4.33 -8.15
C ILE A 220 -7.86 5.17 -8.83
N ASN A 221 -8.62 4.53 -9.73
CA ASN A 221 -9.74 5.14 -10.45
C ASN A 221 -11.02 4.95 -9.65
N SER A 222 -11.14 5.72 -8.57
CA SER A 222 -12.28 5.71 -7.65
C SER A 222 -13.15 6.97 -7.75
N PRO A 223 -14.47 6.85 -7.49
CA PRO A 223 -15.37 7.99 -7.31
C PRO A 223 -14.82 8.97 -6.27
N LYS A 224 -15.16 10.27 -6.38
CA LYS A 224 -14.59 11.31 -5.50
C LYS A 224 -14.96 11.07 -4.03
N GLU A 225 -16.13 10.52 -3.80
CA GLU A 225 -16.76 10.32 -2.49
C GLU A 225 -15.95 9.38 -1.58
N ILE A 226 -15.20 8.45 -2.16
CA ILE A 226 -14.43 7.46 -1.40
C ILE A 226 -12.93 7.78 -1.32
N ARG A 227 -12.44 8.83 -2.02
CA ARG A 227 -10.99 9.13 -2.07
C ARG A 227 -10.41 9.44 -0.69
N ASP A 228 -11.16 10.19 0.12
CA ASP A 228 -10.72 10.61 1.45
C ASP A 228 -10.74 9.48 2.50
N VAL A 229 -11.19 8.28 2.14
CA VAL A 229 -11.28 7.13 3.05
C VAL A 229 -10.40 5.94 2.66
N ILE A 230 -9.70 5.98 1.52
CA ILE A 230 -8.89 4.84 1.04
C ILE A 230 -7.53 4.84 1.72
N ALA A 231 -7.29 3.96 2.68
CA ALA A 231 -5.98 3.81 3.30
C ALA A 231 -4.95 3.25 2.31
N ILE A 232 -3.92 4.01 1.96
CA ILE A 232 -2.76 3.51 1.21
C ILE A 232 -1.60 3.30 2.18
N GLY A 233 -0.97 2.13 2.15
CA GLY A 233 0.16 1.79 3.00
C GLY A 233 1.24 0.99 2.26
N GLY A 234 2.34 0.73 2.96
CA GLY A 234 3.58 0.24 2.37
C GLY A 234 4.38 1.36 1.69
N PHE A 235 5.03 1.09 0.56
CA PHE A 235 5.97 2.01 -0.09
C PHE A 235 5.59 2.28 -1.55
N TRP A 236 5.18 3.50 -1.88
CA TRP A 236 4.80 3.90 -3.24
C TRP A 236 5.55 5.16 -3.65
N HIS A 237 6.33 5.10 -4.74
CA HIS A 237 7.00 6.28 -5.27
C HIS A 237 6.00 7.30 -5.81
N GLN A 238 4.94 6.82 -6.45
CA GLN A 238 3.85 7.63 -6.98
C GLN A 238 2.52 7.00 -6.55
N ALA A 239 1.85 7.67 -5.63
CA ALA A 239 0.47 7.47 -5.24
C ALA A 239 -0.44 8.47 -6.00
N PRO A 240 -1.76 8.28 -5.96
CA PRO A 240 -2.70 9.19 -6.62
C PRO A 240 -2.55 10.64 -6.11
N GLU A 241 -2.66 11.61 -7.00
CA GLU A 241 -2.39 13.03 -6.67
C GLU A 241 -3.23 13.54 -5.49
N TRP A 242 -4.49 13.11 -5.42
CA TRP A 242 -5.45 13.44 -4.37
C TRP A 242 -5.08 12.91 -2.97
N TYR A 243 -4.16 11.95 -2.87
CA TYR A 243 -3.80 11.32 -1.59
C TYR A 243 -3.02 12.26 -0.66
N ASN A 244 -2.28 13.24 -1.22
CA ASN A 244 -1.33 14.07 -0.46
C ASN A 244 -1.76 15.52 -0.27
N ASP A 245 -3.05 15.83 -0.42
CA ASP A 245 -3.58 17.14 -0.07
C ASP A 245 -3.50 17.34 1.46
N GLN A 246 -3.02 18.52 1.91
CA GLN A 246 -2.38 18.75 3.22
C GLN A 246 -3.16 18.32 4.48
N ILE A 247 -4.47 18.08 4.40
CA ILE A 247 -5.34 17.69 5.52
C ILE A 247 -5.83 16.23 5.37
N THR A 248 -5.71 15.65 4.17
CA THR A 248 -6.30 14.34 3.82
C THR A 248 -5.71 13.22 4.68
N MET A 249 -4.42 13.25 5.03
CA MET A 249 -3.85 12.20 5.91
C MET A 249 -4.57 12.07 7.26
N LEU A 250 -4.93 13.19 7.89
CA LEU A 250 -5.67 13.13 9.17
C LEU A 250 -7.14 12.78 8.98
N ARG A 251 -7.62 12.59 7.74
CA ARG A 251 -8.97 12.14 7.38
C ARG A 251 -9.00 10.69 6.93
N MET A 252 -7.84 10.07 6.71
CA MET A 252 -7.75 8.73 6.15
C MET A 252 -7.52 7.67 7.22
N PRO A 253 -8.16 6.49 7.09
CA PRO A 253 -8.00 5.40 8.04
C PRO A 253 -6.69 4.61 7.81
N HIS A 254 -5.55 5.30 7.81
CA HIS A 254 -4.23 4.76 7.43
C HIS A 254 -3.83 3.42 8.07
N PHE A 255 -4.34 3.12 9.28
CA PHE A 255 -4.08 1.88 9.99
C PHE A 255 -4.68 0.63 9.31
N LEU A 256 -5.64 0.77 8.40
CA LEU A 256 -6.15 -0.37 7.63
C LEU A 256 -5.10 -0.93 6.66
N ALA A 257 -4.14 -0.11 6.24
CA ALA A 257 -3.04 -0.49 5.35
C ALA A 257 -1.67 -0.45 6.04
N ALA A 258 -1.61 -0.29 7.35
CA ALA A 258 -0.35 -0.18 8.08
C ALA A 258 0.43 -1.50 8.08
N THR A 259 1.76 -1.41 7.99
CA THR A 259 2.66 -2.55 8.18
C THR A 259 2.53 -3.08 9.61
N THR A 260 2.30 -4.39 9.74
CA THR A 260 2.08 -5.03 11.05
C THR A 260 3.39 -5.15 11.82
N TYR A 261 3.32 -5.37 13.14
CA TYR A 261 4.52 -5.59 13.95
C TYR A 261 5.31 -6.83 13.47
N ASP A 262 4.63 -7.91 13.10
CA ASP A 262 5.29 -9.10 12.55
C ASP A 262 5.94 -8.83 11.19
N ASP A 263 5.28 -8.12 10.28
CA ASP A 263 5.90 -7.70 9.01
C ASP A 263 7.19 -6.89 9.26
N LEU A 264 7.21 -6.01 10.26
CA LEU A 264 8.40 -5.23 10.61
C LEU A 264 9.50 -6.10 11.22
N ARG A 265 9.14 -7.14 11.96
CA ARG A 265 10.06 -8.09 12.59
C ARG A 265 10.64 -9.08 11.58
N THR A 266 9.82 -9.64 10.69
CA THR A 266 10.21 -10.71 9.76
C THR A 266 10.65 -10.18 8.40
N CYS A 267 10.07 -9.07 7.96
CA CYS A 267 10.15 -8.56 6.58
C CYS A 267 9.67 -9.56 5.52
N GLU A 268 8.79 -10.50 5.89
CA GLU A 268 8.19 -11.47 4.95
C GLU A 268 7.19 -10.81 3.99
N ASP A 269 6.65 -9.64 4.32
CA ASP A 269 5.87 -8.83 3.38
C ASP A 269 6.71 -8.34 2.21
N MET A 270 8.04 -8.33 2.30
CA MET A 270 8.96 -7.82 1.28
C MET A 270 9.36 -8.87 0.22
N GLY A 271 8.40 -9.69 -0.21
CA GLY A 271 8.62 -10.75 -1.20
C GLY A 271 9.32 -10.24 -2.46
N GLY A 272 10.38 -10.95 -2.87
CA GLY A 272 11.17 -10.62 -4.06
C GLY A 272 12.13 -9.45 -3.92
N ILE A 273 12.22 -8.83 -2.73
CA ILE A 273 13.18 -7.76 -2.50
C ILE A 273 14.51 -8.35 -2.04
N CYS A 274 15.51 -8.20 -2.90
CA CYS A 274 16.90 -8.51 -2.59
C CYS A 274 17.76 -7.25 -2.39
N ILE A 275 18.87 -7.44 -1.67
CA ILE A 275 19.97 -6.49 -1.57
C ILE A 275 21.21 -7.11 -2.20
N THR A 276 21.83 -6.36 -3.11
CA THR A 276 23.05 -6.78 -3.80
C THR A 276 24.19 -5.82 -3.45
N PRO A 277 25.37 -6.32 -3.05
CA PRO A 277 26.54 -5.48 -2.85
C PRO A 277 26.94 -4.73 -4.13
N ASN A 278 27.24 -3.44 -4.02
CA ASN A 278 27.50 -2.57 -5.18
C ASN A 278 28.89 -2.73 -5.80
N LYS A 279 29.79 -3.51 -5.17
CA LYS A 279 31.21 -3.65 -5.53
C LYS A 279 31.63 -5.11 -5.40
N TYR A 280 32.66 -5.53 -6.14
CA TYR A 280 33.17 -6.89 -6.08
C TYR A 280 34.13 -7.08 -4.88
N ASP A 281 35.31 -6.45 -4.89
CA ASP A 281 36.41 -6.72 -3.94
C ASP A 281 36.79 -5.53 -3.04
N SER A 282 35.81 -4.75 -2.58
CA SER A 282 36.04 -3.66 -1.63
C SER A 282 35.30 -3.88 -0.31
N VAL A 283 35.55 -3.04 0.69
CA VAL A 283 34.73 -3.00 1.91
C VAL A 283 33.26 -2.80 1.53
N GLY A 284 32.41 -3.70 2.03
CA GLY A 284 30.98 -3.75 1.68
C GLY A 284 30.66 -4.33 0.29
N GLY A 285 31.65 -4.91 -0.40
CA GLY A 285 31.49 -5.63 -1.67
C GLY A 285 31.23 -7.13 -1.50
N LEU A 286 31.00 -7.83 -2.61
CA LEU A 286 30.69 -9.26 -2.68
C LEU A 286 31.68 -10.14 -1.91
N CYS A 287 32.99 -9.95 -2.11
CA CYS A 287 34.02 -10.74 -1.41
C CYS A 287 33.96 -10.52 0.11
N HIS A 288 33.76 -9.26 0.54
CA HIS A 288 33.66 -8.92 1.96
C HIS A 288 32.38 -9.46 2.59
N TRP A 289 31.25 -9.34 1.90
CA TRP A 289 29.97 -9.90 2.36
C TRP A 289 30.06 -11.42 2.46
N SER A 290 30.66 -12.08 1.47
CA SER A 290 30.83 -13.53 1.49
C SER A 290 31.65 -13.99 2.69
N SER A 291 32.76 -13.30 2.99
CA SER A 291 33.63 -13.68 4.11
C SER A 291 33.00 -13.44 5.48
N VAL A 292 32.23 -12.37 5.66
CA VAL A 292 31.64 -12.01 6.97
C VAL A 292 30.25 -12.60 7.20
N MET A 293 29.47 -12.87 6.15
CA MET A 293 28.11 -13.41 6.25
C MET A 293 28.06 -14.92 6.00
N GLY A 294 29.11 -15.51 5.40
CA GLY A 294 29.16 -16.94 5.06
C GLY A 294 28.27 -17.33 3.88
N ILE A 295 27.88 -16.35 3.05
CA ILE A 295 27.05 -16.58 1.85
C ILE A 295 27.98 -16.66 0.63
N PRO A 296 27.87 -17.70 -0.23
CA PRO A 296 28.68 -17.81 -1.43
C PRO A 296 28.55 -16.59 -2.36
N ILE A 297 29.64 -16.19 -3.02
CA ILE A 297 29.66 -15.04 -3.94
C ILE A 297 28.64 -15.23 -5.07
N ASP A 298 28.49 -16.45 -5.58
CA ASP A 298 27.53 -16.77 -6.64
C ASP A 298 26.10 -16.44 -6.22
N GLU A 299 25.70 -16.79 -4.99
CA GLU A 299 24.39 -16.45 -4.43
C GLU A 299 24.25 -14.93 -4.18
N LEU A 300 25.27 -14.30 -3.59
CA LEU A 300 25.30 -12.86 -3.36
C LEU A 300 25.14 -12.04 -4.64
N SER A 301 25.64 -12.56 -5.77
CA SER A 301 25.59 -11.87 -7.07
C SER A 301 24.16 -11.72 -7.62
N PHE A 302 23.25 -12.63 -7.26
CA PHE A 302 21.81 -12.54 -7.57
C PHE A 302 21.05 -11.68 -6.57
N GLY A 303 21.68 -11.34 -5.44
CA GLY A 303 21.12 -10.55 -4.36
C GLY A 303 20.53 -11.41 -3.23
N VAL A 304 20.66 -10.91 -2.00
CA VAL A 304 20.20 -11.62 -0.79
C VAL A 304 18.80 -11.13 -0.41
N PRO A 305 17.81 -12.03 -0.25
CA PRO A 305 16.51 -11.68 0.31
C PRO A 305 16.65 -11.02 1.69
N ILE A 306 15.87 -9.97 1.94
CA ILE A 306 15.94 -9.20 3.20
C ILE A 306 15.85 -10.09 4.47
N PRO A 307 14.91 -11.05 4.58
CA PRO A 307 14.85 -11.94 5.75
C PRO A 307 16.15 -12.71 6.00
N GLN A 308 16.75 -13.28 4.93
CA GLN A 308 18.00 -14.02 5.01
C GLN A 308 19.18 -13.12 5.42
N LEU A 309 19.22 -11.88 4.92
CA LEU A 309 20.23 -10.91 5.32
C LEU A 309 20.13 -10.55 6.80
N ILE A 310 18.90 -10.37 7.32
CA ILE A 310 18.66 -10.09 8.74
C ILE A 310 19.18 -11.26 9.58
N ASP A 311 18.87 -12.49 9.21
CA ASP A 311 19.32 -13.68 9.92
C ASP A 311 20.86 -13.80 9.92
N ALA A 312 21.51 -13.54 8.77
CA ALA A 312 22.96 -13.53 8.66
C ALA A 312 23.60 -12.47 9.59
N ILE A 313 23.05 -11.27 9.65
CA ILE A 313 23.54 -10.20 10.54
C ILE A 313 23.32 -10.58 12.02
N MET A 314 22.18 -11.17 12.37
CA MET A 314 21.90 -11.60 13.74
C MET A 314 22.88 -12.68 14.22
N VAL A 315 23.28 -13.60 13.33
CA VAL A 315 24.23 -14.68 13.65
C VAL A 315 25.66 -14.18 13.75
N GLN A 316 26.09 -13.36 12.78
CA GLN A 316 27.49 -12.94 12.65
C GLN A 316 27.84 -11.70 13.47
N GLY A 317 26.83 -10.89 13.85
CA GLY A 317 26.99 -9.74 14.72
C GLY A 317 27.68 -8.55 14.05
N LYS A 318 28.66 -7.98 14.76
CA LYS A 318 29.31 -6.70 14.40
C LYS A 318 29.94 -6.67 13.00
N PRO A 319 30.71 -7.68 12.55
CA PRO A 319 31.31 -7.67 11.22
C PRO A 319 30.27 -7.58 10.08
N ALA A 320 29.15 -8.29 10.21
CA ALA A 320 28.10 -8.28 9.20
C ALA A 320 27.32 -6.95 9.15
N ILE A 321 27.01 -6.34 10.31
CA ILE A 321 26.37 -5.02 10.32
C ILE A 321 27.30 -3.92 9.80
N ASP A 322 28.62 -4.01 10.03
CA ASP A 322 29.59 -3.06 9.47
C ASP A 322 29.70 -3.21 7.93
N ALA A 323 29.63 -4.44 7.41
CA ALA A 323 29.55 -4.72 5.97
C ALA A 323 28.26 -4.17 5.34
N PHE A 324 27.12 -4.36 6.02
CA PHE A 324 25.85 -3.78 5.63
C PHE A 324 25.85 -2.25 5.68
N GLY A 325 26.44 -1.67 6.72
CA GLY A 325 26.60 -0.22 6.85
C GLY A 325 27.40 0.40 5.71
N SER A 326 28.38 -0.33 5.19
CA SER A 326 29.13 0.08 4.00
C SER A 326 28.26 0.11 2.75
N TRP A 327 27.31 -0.80 2.61
CA TRP A 327 26.29 -0.75 1.55
C TRP A 327 25.37 0.46 1.74
N CYS A 328 24.88 0.72 2.96
CA CYS A 328 23.99 1.83 3.27
C CYS A 328 24.53 3.21 2.86
N ASN A 329 25.85 3.41 2.94
CA ASN A 329 26.51 4.67 2.55
C ASN A 329 26.42 4.95 1.04
N HIS A 330 26.02 3.97 0.23
CA HIS A 330 25.86 4.08 -1.22
C HIS A 330 24.38 4.08 -1.65
N ASN A 331 23.43 4.16 -0.71
CA ASN A 331 21.99 4.09 -1.00
C ASN A 331 21.49 5.36 -1.71
N SER A 332 21.50 5.32 -3.03
CA SER A 332 21.19 6.47 -3.87
C SER A 332 19.69 6.72 -4.02
N SER A 333 18.86 5.68 -3.91
CA SER A 333 17.40 5.79 -4.03
C SER A 333 16.66 5.73 -2.70
N ARG A 334 15.46 6.31 -2.65
CA ARG A 334 14.56 6.26 -1.49
C ARG A 334 14.14 4.83 -1.17
N PHE A 335 14.00 3.98 -2.19
CA PHE A 335 13.66 2.59 -1.96
C PHE A 335 14.82 1.80 -1.34
N GLU A 336 16.07 2.01 -1.76
CA GLU A 336 17.23 1.41 -1.08
C GLU A 336 17.32 1.87 0.39
N GLN A 337 17.06 3.14 0.64
CA GLN A 337 16.97 3.68 2.01
C GLN A 337 15.82 3.02 2.80
N TYR A 338 14.69 2.76 2.17
CA TYR A 338 13.58 2.01 2.77
C TYR A 338 13.95 0.57 3.09
N LYS A 339 14.57 -0.17 2.15
CA LYS A 339 15.12 -1.51 2.41
C LYS A 339 16.07 -1.49 3.61
N ALA A 340 16.95 -0.50 3.65
CA ALA A 340 17.92 -0.36 4.73
C ALA A 340 17.24 -0.15 6.08
N MET A 341 16.28 0.78 6.15
CA MET A 341 15.50 1.03 7.34
C MET A 341 14.68 -0.19 7.77
N ARG A 342 14.13 -0.97 6.83
CA ARG A 342 13.42 -2.23 7.12
C ARG A 342 14.33 -3.26 7.78
N VAL A 343 15.55 -3.45 7.28
CA VAL A 343 16.57 -4.30 7.91
C VAL A 343 16.90 -3.80 9.32
N LEU A 344 17.17 -2.50 9.49
CA LEU A 344 17.49 -1.90 10.79
C LEU A 344 16.36 -2.05 11.82
N THR A 345 15.11 -1.81 11.40
CA THR A 345 13.93 -2.01 12.24
C THR A 345 13.77 -3.48 12.65
N ALA A 346 13.94 -4.42 11.72
CA ALA A 346 13.86 -5.84 12.05
C ALA A 346 14.95 -6.27 13.04
N LEU A 347 16.19 -5.81 12.85
CA LEU A 347 17.32 -6.13 13.72
C LEU A 347 17.09 -5.65 15.16
N ILE A 348 16.67 -4.39 15.35
CA ILE A 348 16.48 -3.84 16.70
C ILE A 348 15.26 -4.44 17.40
N ILE A 349 14.18 -4.75 16.66
CA ILE A 349 13.03 -5.48 17.20
C ILE A 349 13.45 -6.88 17.68
N ARG A 350 14.35 -7.55 16.95
CA ARG A 350 14.93 -8.86 17.31
C ARG A 350 16.02 -8.78 18.39
N GLY A 351 16.31 -7.60 18.94
CA GLY A 351 17.23 -7.40 20.07
C GLY A 351 18.70 -7.17 19.69
N PHE A 352 18.99 -6.77 18.44
CA PHE A 352 20.34 -6.36 18.05
C PHE A 352 20.77 -5.07 18.77
N ASP A 353 22.09 -4.82 18.86
CA ASP A 353 22.64 -3.63 19.54
C ASP A 353 22.09 -2.32 18.96
N SER A 354 21.35 -1.59 19.80
CA SER A 354 20.73 -0.32 19.42
C SER A 354 21.74 0.74 19.00
N LYS A 355 22.98 0.71 19.52
CA LYS A 355 24.00 1.73 19.18
C LYS A 355 24.41 1.68 17.71
N GLU A 356 24.62 0.48 17.19
CA GLU A 356 24.99 0.28 15.78
C GLU A 356 23.80 0.60 14.85
N VAL A 357 22.58 0.19 15.25
CA VAL A 357 21.35 0.48 14.50
C VAL A 357 21.12 2.00 14.39
N VAL A 358 21.17 2.71 15.51
CA VAL A 358 20.97 4.17 15.56
C VAL A 358 22.05 4.90 14.74
N LYS A 359 23.31 4.47 14.85
CA LYS A 359 24.41 5.03 14.05
C LYS A 359 24.13 4.90 12.55
N LEU A 360 23.74 3.72 12.07
CA LEU A 360 23.43 3.50 10.66
C LEU A 360 22.18 4.25 10.20
N ARG A 361 21.14 4.33 11.05
CA ARG A 361 19.96 5.15 10.77
C ARG A 361 20.35 6.61 10.54
N HIS A 362 21.22 7.18 11.37
CA HIS A 362 21.71 8.54 11.18
C HIS A 362 22.45 8.71 9.85
N SER A 363 23.30 7.75 9.48
CA SER A 363 23.97 7.75 8.15
C SER A 363 22.96 7.72 7.00
N ILE A 364 21.94 6.85 7.07
CA ILE A 364 20.89 6.77 6.04
C ILE A 364 20.09 8.08 5.97
N SER A 365 19.75 8.66 7.10
CA SER A 365 19.05 9.95 7.16
C SER A 365 19.90 11.06 6.51
N MET A 366 21.22 11.09 6.74
CA MET A 366 22.10 12.03 6.05
C MET A 366 22.09 11.85 4.53
N VAL A 367 22.22 10.61 4.06
CA VAL A 367 22.13 10.29 2.63
C VAL A 367 20.78 10.71 2.05
N ASN A 368 19.68 10.54 2.79
CA ASN A 368 18.34 10.99 2.39
C ASN A 368 18.24 12.51 2.18
N HIS A 369 18.96 13.30 2.98
CA HIS A 369 19.01 14.77 2.84
C HIS A 369 19.92 15.22 1.70
N GLU A 370 21.01 14.50 1.46
CA GLU A 370 21.97 14.80 0.40
C GLU A 370 21.51 14.30 -0.97
N ALA A 371 20.65 13.27 -0.99
CA ALA A 371 20.13 12.68 -2.21
C ALA A 371 19.30 13.69 -3.03
N PRO A 372 19.59 13.85 -4.32
CA PRO A 372 18.82 14.73 -5.19
C PRO A 372 17.33 14.32 -5.20
N LEU A 373 16.43 15.28 -5.05
CA LEU A 373 14.99 15.03 -5.14
C LEU A 373 14.60 14.80 -6.59
N LEU A 374 14.36 13.54 -6.93
CA LEU A 374 13.71 13.13 -8.17
C LEU A 374 12.20 13.35 -8.03
N ILE A 375 11.57 14.01 -9.02
CA ILE A 375 10.11 14.14 -9.06
C ILE A 375 9.45 12.76 -9.25
N THR A 376 10.18 11.83 -9.85
CA THR A 376 9.84 10.41 -10.02
C THR A 376 11.13 9.59 -9.93
N GLU A 377 11.39 8.94 -8.81
CA GLU A 377 12.34 7.82 -8.76
C GLU A 377 11.63 6.57 -9.26
N SER A 378 12.35 5.71 -9.99
CA SER A 378 11.89 4.34 -10.18
C SER A 378 12.57 3.43 -9.16
N VAL A 379 11.80 2.50 -8.59
CA VAL A 379 12.23 1.36 -7.78
C VAL A 379 13.17 0.41 -8.55
N ASN A 380 13.38 0.65 -9.86
CA ASN A 380 14.10 -0.22 -10.79
C ASN A 380 15.44 0.38 -11.17
N THR A 381 16.40 0.31 -10.26
CA THR A 381 17.82 0.50 -10.59
C THR A 381 18.54 -0.83 -10.48
N GLU A 382 18.20 -1.80 -11.33
CA GLU A 382 19.01 -3.02 -11.42
C GLU A 382 20.27 -2.83 -12.27
N LYS A 383 20.32 -1.79 -13.11
CA LYS A 383 21.53 -1.21 -13.74
C LYS A 383 21.10 0.07 -14.46
N ASN A 384 21.62 1.22 -14.05
CA ASN A 384 21.35 2.51 -14.71
C ASN A 384 21.39 2.37 -16.23
N PHE A 385 20.32 2.68 -16.95
CA PHE A 385 20.33 3.49 -18.18
C PHE A 385 18.89 3.92 -18.53
N SER A 386 18.64 5.23 -18.38
CA SER A 386 17.61 6.05 -19.04
C SER A 386 16.13 5.68 -18.86
N LEU A 387 15.49 6.17 -17.79
CA LEU A 387 14.08 6.60 -17.84
C LEU A 387 13.90 7.91 -17.05
N GLY A 388 13.44 8.94 -17.76
CA GLY A 388 13.48 10.34 -17.34
C GLY A 388 12.52 10.70 -16.21
N GLY A 389 13.08 11.05 -15.06
CA GLY A 389 12.48 11.99 -14.13
C GLY A 389 12.99 13.40 -14.39
N LYS A 390 12.11 14.40 -14.32
CA LYS A 390 12.55 15.81 -14.24
C LYS A 390 13.21 16.00 -12.88
N TRP A 391 14.48 16.39 -12.89
CA TRP A 391 15.22 16.74 -11.69
C TRP A 391 14.82 18.15 -11.25
N LYS A 392 14.31 18.32 -10.04
CA LYS A 392 14.32 19.63 -9.40
C LYS A 392 15.12 19.51 -8.11
N ARG A 393 16.24 20.24 -8.01
CA ARG A 393 16.83 20.58 -6.72
C ARG A 393 15.84 21.47 -5.96
N LEU A 394 14.83 20.87 -5.33
CA LEU A 394 14.06 21.55 -4.31
C LEU A 394 14.90 21.50 -3.05
N ARG A 395 15.86 22.43 -2.93
CA ARG A 395 16.18 22.88 -1.57
C ARG A 395 14.87 23.45 -1.04
N SER A 396 14.36 22.90 0.05
CA SER A 396 13.33 23.61 0.80
C SER A 396 13.92 24.99 1.07
N LEU A 397 13.34 26.03 0.47
CA LEU A 397 13.90 27.39 0.50
C LEU A 397 13.87 28.01 1.91
N ASN A 398 13.44 27.27 2.94
CA ASN A 398 13.29 27.75 4.30
C ASN A 398 13.94 26.88 5.40
N SER A 399 14.64 25.77 5.09
CA SER A 399 15.30 24.96 6.13
C SER A 399 16.81 25.24 6.19
N ASN A 400 17.20 26.41 6.69
CA ASN A 400 18.58 26.68 7.14
C ASN A 400 18.95 25.88 8.42
N GLN A 401 18.07 25.00 8.88
CA GLN A 401 18.35 23.98 9.87
C GLN A 401 18.11 22.63 9.22
N ILE A 402 19.18 21.94 8.83
CA ILE A 402 19.16 20.49 8.60
C ILE A 402 18.76 19.89 9.95
N MET A 403 17.48 19.59 10.14
CA MET A 403 17.06 18.80 11.28
C MET A 403 17.30 17.35 10.90
N PHE A 404 18.34 16.73 11.45
CA PHE A 404 18.79 15.33 11.23
C PHE A 404 17.71 14.23 11.42
N ASN A 405 16.45 14.60 11.66
CA ASN A 405 15.33 13.73 12.00
C ASN A 405 14.08 13.97 11.13
N GLU A 406 14.21 14.64 9.97
CA GLU A 406 13.12 14.79 9.00
C GLU A 406 13.42 14.00 7.72
N TRP A 407 12.48 13.19 7.25
CA TRP A 407 12.63 12.47 5.98
C TRP A 407 12.13 13.33 4.83
N TYR A 408 12.90 13.39 3.74
CA TYR A 408 12.40 13.97 2.51
C TYR A 408 11.65 12.93 1.68
N TYR A 409 10.50 13.35 1.17
CA TYR A 409 9.60 12.54 0.36
C TYR A 409 9.34 13.24 -0.98
N PRO A 410 9.28 12.50 -2.11
CA PRO A 410 8.71 13.01 -3.35
C PRO A 410 7.25 13.44 -3.17
N LEU A 411 6.78 14.37 -4.01
CA LEU A 411 5.36 14.74 -4.05
C LEU A 411 4.51 13.53 -4.43
N HIS A 412 3.32 13.42 -3.82
CA HIS A 412 2.40 12.32 -4.04
C HIS A 412 3.03 10.93 -3.83
N SER A 413 3.93 10.77 -2.86
CA SER A 413 4.49 9.47 -2.49
C SER A 413 3.93 8.98 -1.14
N VAL A 414 4.02 7.67 -0.91
CA VAL A 414 3.72 7.05 0.39
C VAL A 414 4.96 6.29 0.82
N MET A 415 5.64 6.77 1.86
CA MET A 415 6.87 6.15 2.36
C MET A 415 6.82 6.14 3.89
N PRO A 416 6.77 4.98 4.56
CA PRO A 416 6.43 4.92 5.97
C PRO A 416 7.68 5.05 6.86
N PHE A 417 8.58 5.98 6.55
CA PHE A 417 9.81 6.15 7.32
C PHE A 417 9.54 6.55 8.77
N GLY A 418 8.52 7.37 9.04
CA GLY A 418 8.10 7.70 10.42
C GLY A 418 7.68 6.48 11.23
N ARG A 419 7.04 5.49 10.60
CA ARG A 419 6.68 4.22 11.24
C ARG A 419 7.93 3.41 11.60
N LEU A 420 8.93 3.36 10.71
CA LEU A 420 10.19 2.64 10.95
C LEU A 420 11.03 3.30 12.03
N ASP A 421 11.14 4.63 12.01
CA ASP A 421 11.82 5.41 13.04
C ASP A 421 11.19 5.25 14.41
N LEU A 422 9.85 5.27 14.48
CA LEU A 422 9.14 5.05 15.74
C LEU A 422 9.53 3.70 16.33
N GLU A 423 9.63 2.64 15.53
CA GLU A 423 10.02 1.32 16.04
C GLU A 423 11.48 1.26 16.47
N ILE A 424 12.39 1.87 15.71
CA ILE A 424 13.79 1.97 16.15
C ILE A 424 13.88 2.73 17.48
N TRP A 425 13.14 3.83 17.63
CA TRP A 425 13.09 4.58 18.87
C TRP A 425 12.56 3.77 20.05
N LEU A 426 11.47 3.03 19.86
CA LEU A 426 10.82 2.25 20.90
C LEU A 426 11.75 1.20 21.50
N HIS A 427 12.64 0.64 20.66
CA HIS A 427 13.61 -0.37 21.04
C HIS A 427 15.02 0.17 21.35
N SER A 428 15.25 1.49 21.26
CA SER A 428 16.56 2.12 21.56
C SER A 428 16.57 2.90 22.87
N GLY A 429 17.74 3.26 23.39
CA GLY A 429 17.87 4.16 24.54
C GLY A 429 17.65 5.66 24.22
N GLU A 430 17.26 6.00 22.99
CA GLU A 430 17.24 7.37 22.49
C GLU A 430 16.13 8.21 23.12
N ASP A 431 16.40 9.51 23.24
CA ASP A 431 15.45 10.48 23.75
C ASP A 431 14.29 10.75 22.76
N CYS A 432 13.32 11.54 23.18
CA CYS A 432 12.18 11.87 22.31
C CYS A 432 12.56 12.79 21.13
N LYS A 433 13.75 13.44 21.11
CA LYS A 433 14.19 14.23 19.95
C LYS A 433 14.44 13.35 18.75
N TYR A 434 14.82 12.09 18.95
CA TYR A 434 15.03 11.12 17.88
C TYR A 434 13.82 11.06 16.93
N ILE A 435 12.61 10.95 17.49
CA ILE A 435 11.34 10.99 16.75
C ILE A 435 10.80 12.41 16.52
N GLY A 436 11.53 13.44 16.95
CA GLY A 436 11.21 14.84 16.69
C GLY A 436 10.41 15.58 17.73
N LEU A 437 10.28 15.03 18.93
CA LEU A 437 9.63 15.71 20.04
C LEU A 437 10.63 16.57 20.79
N ASP A 438 10.15 17.65 21.40
CA ASP A 438 10.97 18.53 22.19
C ASP A 438 11.39 17.89 23.52
N GLU A 439 12.69 17.93 23.82
CA GLU A 439 13.30 17.33 25.01
C GLU A 439 12.78 17.86 26.35
N ARG A 440 12.44 19.15 26.43
CA ARG A 440 12.05 19.80 27.69
C ARG A 440 10.58 19.62 28.01
N THR A 441 9.78 19.43 26.97
CA THR A 441 8.32 19.39 27.10
C THR A 441 7.70 18.05 26.73
N GLY A 442 8.43 17.19 26.00
CA GLY A 442 7.89 15.98 25.38
C GLY A 442 6.84 16.29 24.29
N ARG A 443 6.74 17.55 23.84
CA ARG A 443 5.69 18.03 22.93
C ARG A 443 6.22 18.23 21.51
N PHE A 444 5.32 18.32 20.56
CA PHE A 444 5.67 18.62 19.17
C PHE A 444 6.34 19.99 19.02
N ARG A 445 7.49 20.02 18.36
CA ARG A 445 8.12 21.27 17.89
C ARG A 445 7.38 21.76 16.65
N SER A 446 6.35 22.58 16.86
CA SER A 446 5.72 23.31 15.76
C SER A 446 6.74 24.26 15.12
N MET A 447 6.96 24.13 13.81
CA MET A 447 7.58 25.19 13.03
C MET A 447 6.70 26.44 13.14
N ARG A 448 7.30 27.59 13.48
CA ARG A 448 6.65 28.87 13.85
C ARG A 448 5.61 29.43 12.85
N TYR A 449 5.36 28.76 11.72
CA TYR A 449 4.57 29.27 10.59
C TYR A 449 3.39 28.36 10.18
N HIS A 450 3.21 27.16 10.74
CA HIS A 450 2.12 26.25 10.37
C HIS A 450 1.30 25.83 11.60
N SER A 451 -0.02 25.65 11.42
CA SER A 451 -0.85 25.02 12.45
C SER A 451 -0.38 23.57 12.68
N THR A 452 -0.52 23.06 13.90
CA THR A 452 0.00 21.75 14.33
C THR A 452 -0.40 20.62 13.37
N GLY A 453 -1.64 20.59 12.88
CA GLY A 453 -2.13 19.58 11.93
C GLY A 453 -1.65 19.78 10.49
N LYS A 454 -1.15 20.97 10.13
CA LYS A 454 -0.54 21.23 8.83
C LYS A 454 0.93 20.82 8.76
N ASP A 455 1.56 20.58 9.90
CA ASP A 455 2.92 20.05 9.97
C ASP A 455 2.95 18.56 9.56
N PRO A 456 3.60 18.21 8.44
CA PRO A 456 3.67 16.82 7.96
C PRO A 456 4.24 15.84 8.97
N ARG A 457 5.19 16.30 9.80
CA ARG A 457 5.84 15.47 10.82
C ARG A 457 4.90 15.11 11.95
N VAL A 458 4.10 16.08 12.39
CA VAL A 458 3.09 15.86 13.42
C VAL A 458 2.10 14.80 12.93
N ARG A 459 1.60 14.94 11.70
CA ARG A 459 0.68 13.97 11.09
C ARG A 459 1.27 12.58 11.00
N ASP A 460 2.47 12.46 10.45
CA ASP A 460 3.15 11.18 10.26
C ASP A 460 3.40 10.47 11.61
N LEU A 461 3.84 11.22 12.63
CA LEU A 461 4.05 10.66 13.97
C LEU A 461 2.73 10.26 14.64
N MET A 462 1.67 11.06 14.52
CA MET A 462 0.35 10.71 15.05
C MET A 462 -0.20 9.44 14.38
N VAL A 463 -0.15 9.35 13.05
CA VAL A 463 -0.56 8.17 12.30
C VAL A 463 0.28 6.95 12.71
N SER A 464 1.60 7.13 12.83
CA SER A 464 2.53 6.06 13.23
C SER A 464 2.27 5.55 14.65
N ILE A 465 2.01 6.43 15.62
CA ILE A 465 1.72 6.07 17.01
C ILE A 465 0.39 5.30 17.10
N ILE A 466 -0.67 5.81 16.45
CA ILE A 466 -1.98 5.16 16.46
C ILE A 466 -1.96 3.82 15.71
N ALA A 467 -1.18 3.71 14.62
CA ALA A 467 -0.95 2.43 13.97
C ALA A 467 -0.22 1.44 14.89
N ALA A 468 0.82 1.92 15.60
CA ALA A 468 1.61 1.12 16.52
C ALA A 468 0.78 0.58 17.70
N ILE A 469 -0.07 1.42 18.30
CA ILE A 469 -0.78 1.07 19.54
C ILE A 469 -1.87 0.02 19.31
N GLY A 470 -2.36 -0.08 18.08
CA GLY A 470 -3.29 -1.12 17.67
C GLY A 470 -2.65 -2.51 17.54
N THR A 471 -1.33 -2.63 17.66
CA THR A 471 -0.60 -3.90 17.55
C THR A 471 -0.07 -4.33 18.92
N LYS A 472 -0.30 -5.60 19.29
CA LYS A 472 0.20 -6.17 20.54
C LYS A 472 1.70 -6.45 20.39
N ARG A 473 2.51 -5.94 21.32
CA ARG A 473 3.96 -6.14 21.35
C ARG A 473 4.35 -7.32 22.21
N GLN A 474 5.52 -7.89 21.93
CA GLN A 474 6.07 -9.01 22.69
C GLN A 474 6.86 -8.54 23.91
N ASP A 475 7.53 -7.39 23.83
CA ASP A 475 8.34 -6.84 24.92
C ASP A 475 7.61 -5.75 25.70
N SER A 476 7.72 -5.81 27.03
CA SER A 476 7.05 -4.88 27.95
C SER A 476 7.66 -3.47 27.92
N TYR A 477 8.95 -3.35 27.58
CA TYR A 477 9.67 -2.08 27.56
C TYR A 477 9.16 -1.16 26.45
N SER A 478 9.13 -1.65 25.21
CA SER A 478 8.65 -0.91 24.05
C SER A 478 7.15 -0.63 24.17
N GLN A 479 6.36 -1.59 24.68
CA GLN A 479 4.95 -1.39 25.00
C GLN A 479 4.75 -0.22 25.97
N THR A 480 5.43 -0.22 27.11
CA THR A 480 5.31 0.87 28.11
C THR A 480 5.68 2.23 27.52
N ARG A 481 6.74 2.30 26.69
CA ARG A 481 7.14 3.56 26.05
C ARG A 481 6.11 4.04 25.03
N LEU A 482 5.55 3.13 24.23
CA LEU A 482 4.52 3.46 23.27
C LEU A 482 3.24 3.94 23.97
N GLU A 483 2.83 3.28 25.06
CA GLU A 483 1.67 3.69 25.85
C GLU A 483 1.85 5.08 26.46
N ARG A 484 3.05 5.38 27.00
CA ARG A 484 3.38 6.72 27.50
C ARG A 484 3.32 7.77 26.39
N LEU A 485 3.85 7.44 25.21
CA LEU A 485 3.83 8.33 24.05
C LEU A 485 2.40 8.57 23.55
N ALA A 486 1.59 7.51 23.43
CA ALA A 486 0.19 7.59 23.04
C ALA A 486 -0.62 8.42 24.05
N ASN A 487 -0.47 8.19 25.35
CA ASN A 487 -1.11 9.04 26.36
C ASN A 487 -0.70 10.51 26.23
N GLY A 488 0.59 10.77 25.93
CA GLY A 488 1.12 12.10 25.69
C GLY A 488 0.41 12.87 24.58
N ILE A 489 0.14 12.22 23.44
CA ILE A 489 -0.53 12.89 22.30
C ILE A 489 -2.00 13.23 22.60
N TYR A 490 -2.69 12.41 23.40
CA TYR A 490 -4.08 12.66 23.78
C TYR A 490 -4.26 13.78 24.81
N ILE A 491 -3.20 14.16 25.52
CA ILE A 491 -3.23 15.24 26.53
C ILE A 491 -2.46 16.50 26.08
N ASP A 492 -1.73 16.45 24.97
CA ASP A 492 -0.99 17.61 24.46
C ASP A 492 -1.95 18.69 23.97
N GLU A 493 -1.97 19.79 24.70
CA GLU A 493 -2.78 20.97 24.43
C GLU A 493 -2.58 21.52 23.01
N LYS A 494 -1.36 21.46 22.44
CA LYS A 494 -1.10 21.97 21.08
C LYS A 494 -1.74 21.12 19.99
N ILE A 495 -1.86 19.81 20.24
CA ILE A 495 -2.49 18.86 19.33
C ILE A 495 -4.00 18.99 19.44
N ILE A 496 -4.53 18.99 20.67
CA ILE A 496 -5.97 19.08 20.91
C ILE A 496 -6.54 20.43 20.48
N LYS A 497 -5.75 21.51 20.53
CA LYS A 497 -6.15 22.84 20.02
C LYS A 497 -6.20 22.95 18.50
N ASP A 498 -5.62 22.01 17.75
CA ASP A 498 -5.81 21.93 16.29
C ASP A 498 -7.04 21.06 15.99
N PRO A 499 -8.09 21.60 15.33
CA PRO A 499 -9.33 20.87 15.10
C PRO A 499 -9.11 19.56 14.35
N ASN A 500 -8.25 19.51 13.32
CA ASN A 500 -8.05 18.32 12.50
C ASN A 500 -7.31 17.22 13.28
N CYS A 501 -6.30 17.62 14.06
CA CYS A 501 -5.62 16.68 14.96
C CYS A 501 -6.57 16.12 16.03
N CYS A 502 -7.40 16.97 16.62
CA CYS A 502 -8.38 16.55 17.63
C CYS A 502 -9.42 15.61 17.03
N GLU A 503 -9.94 15.92 15.84
CA GLU A 503 -10.83 15.07 15.06
C GLU A 503 -10.25 13.65 14.91
N PHE A 504 -9.01 13.56 14.42
CA PHE A 504 -8.30 12.31 14.16
C PHE A 504 -8.16 11.48 15.44
N LEU A 505 -7.74 12.12 16.53
CA LEU A 505 -7.62 11.46 17.83
C LEU A 505 -8.97 10.94 18.34
N ILE A 506 -10.05 11.73 18.18
CA ILE A 506 -11.41 11.33 18.58
C ILE A 506 -11.87 10.12 17.77
N HIS A 507 -11.67 10.15 16.45
CA HIS A 507 -12.05 9.05 15.56
C HIS A 507 -11.35 7.74 15.94
N HIS A 508 -10.13 7.82 16.46
CA HIS A 508 -9.32 6.66 16.86
C HIS A 508 -9.31 6.34 18.34
N LEU A 509 -10.20 6.94 19.15
CA LEU A 509 -10.32 6.62 20.58
C LEU A 509 -10.52 5.12 20.83
N GLU A 510 -11.34 4.46 20.01
CA GLU A 510 -11.66 3.03 20.14
C GLU A 510 -10.46 2.12 19.84
N ARG A 511 -9.45 2.59 19.11
CA ARG A 511 -8.25 1.81 18.78
C ARG A 511 -7.18 1.83 19.86
N CYS A 512 -7.32 2.71 20.86
CA CYS A 512 -6.32 2.89 21.89
C CYS A 512 -6.80 2.27 23.21
N PRO A 513 -6.36 1.04 23.56
CA PRO A 513 -6.85 0.34 24.75
C PRO A 513 -6.48 1.03 26.08
N ILE A 514 -5.52 1.97 26.05
CA ILE A 514 -4.98 2.66 27.24
C ILE A 514 -5.79 3.91 27.61
N ILE A 515 -6.72 4.36 26.76
CA ILE A 515 -7.44 5.61 27.00
C ILE A 515 -8.39 5.46 28.19
N SER A 516 -7.97 6.04 29.32
CA SER A 516 -8.78 6.12 30.51
C SER A 516 -9.85 7.20 30.43
N LYS A 517 -10.88 7.11 31.29
CA LYS A 517 -11.88 8.18 31.45
C LYS A 517 -11.24 9.54 31.78
N GLN A 518 -10.07 9.54 32.44
CA GLN A 518 -9.34 10.77 32.77
C GLN A 518 -8.70 11.42 31.54
N VAL A 519 -8.17 10.62 30.61
CA VAL A 519 -7.64 11.13 29.33
C VAL A 519 -8.75 11.83 28.55
N VAL A 520 -9.91 11.18 28.41
CA VAL A 520 -11.09 11.77 27.75
C VAL A 520 -11.54 13.06 28.45
N LYS A 521 -11.56 13.09 29.79
CA LYS A 521 -11.89 14.30 30.56
C LYS A 521 -10.92 15.45 30.28
N ASN A 522 -9.62 15.16 30.19
CA ASN A 522 -8.59 16.15 29.86
C ASN A 522 -8.77 16.67 28.42
N MET A 523 -9.06 15.79 27.47
CA MET A 523 -9.39 16.20 26.09
C MET A 523 -10.58 17.15 26.06
N VAL A 524 -11.68 16.83 26.77
CA VAL A 524 -12.86 17.71 26.86
C VAL A 524 -12.49 19.09 27.43
N ALA A 525 -11.69 19.13 28.51
CA ALA A 525 -11.23 20.38 29.09
C ALA A 525 -10.40 21.21 28.09
N ASN A 526 -9.49 20.56 27.35
CA ASN A 526 -8.66 21.21 26.34
C ASN A 526 -9.49 21.72 25.14
N ILE A 527 -10.50 20.96 24.67
CA ILE A 527 -11.42 21.41 23.62
C ILE A 527 -12.18 22.66 24.08
N MET A 528 -12.73 22.64 25.30
CA MET A 528 -13.49 23.76 25.83
C MET A 528 -12.63 25.02 26.04
N GLY A 529 -11.37 24.84 26.46
CA GLY A 529 -10.38 25.92 26.64
C GLY A 529 -9.68 26.37 25.35
N SER A 530 -9.98 25.74 24.21
CA SER A 530 -9.41 26.12 22.91
C SER A 530 -10.06 27.40 22.34
N GLN A 531 -9.36 28.06 21.42
CA GLN A 531 -9.87 29.21 20.66
C GLN A 531 -10.63 28.80 19.39
N MET A 532 -11.09 27.54 19.31
CA MET A 532 -11.90 27.07 18.19
C MET A 532 -13.29 27.71 18.20
N ASP A 533 -13.89 27.83 17.01
CA ASP A 533 -15.29 28.22 16.85
C ASP A 533 -16.22 27.26 17.61
N ILE A 534 -17.39 27.75 18.02
CA ILE A 534 -18.30 26.98 18.86
C ILE A 534 -18.82 25.75 18.12
N TRP A 535 -19.14 25.86 16.83
CA TRP A 535 -19.58 24.75 16.01
C TRP A 535 -18.52 23.64 15.91
N CYS A 536 -17.23 23.98 15.87
CA CYS A 536 -16.14 23.00 15.89
C CYS A 536 -16.13 22.23 17.20
N LYS A 537 -16.24 22.94 18.33
CA LYS A 537 -16.28 22.31 19.67
C LYS A 537 -17.49 21.37 19.79
N VAL A 538 -18.65 21.79 19.28
CA VAL A 538 -19.86 20.97 19.24
C VAL A 538 -19.62 19.69 18.43
N ALA A 539 -19.14 19.80 17.18
CA ALA A 539 -18.90 18.66 16.30
C ALA A 539 -17.95 17.63 16.94
N LEU A 540 -16.84 18.09 17.53
CA LEU A 540 -15.86 17.24 18.21
C LEU A 540 -16.45 16.58 19.47
N LEU A 541 -17.23 17.30 20.28
CA LEU A 541 -17.86 16.75 21.48
C LEU A 541 -18.95 15.72 21.14
N VAL A 542 -19.74 15.95 20.08
CA VAL A 542 -20.74 15.00 19.58
C VAL A 542 -20.07 13.70 19.12
N ALA A 543 -19.00 13.80 18.33
CA ALA A 543 -18.21 12.65 17.91
C ALA A 543 -17.63 11.88 19.12
N MET A 544 -17.13 12.61 20.13
CA MET A 544 -16.59 11.99 21.34
C MET A 544 -17.66 11.26 22.16
N ILE A 545 -18.89 11.77 22.22
CA ILE A 545 -20.03 11.11 22.88
C ILE A 545 -20.41 9.83 22.12
N GLU A 546 -20.39 9.86 20.79
CA GLU A 546 -20.60 8.65 19.98
C GLU A 546 -19.55 7.58 20.32
N LYS A 547 -18.27 7.97 20.39
CA LYS A 547 -17.13 7.05 20.62
C LYS A 547 -16.92 6.59 22.06
N SER A 548 -17.28 7.37 23.07
CA SER A 548 -16.95 7.07 24.48
C SER A 548 -18.10 7.19 25.47
N ASP A 549 -19.24 7.76 25.07
CA ASP A 549 -20.38 8.11 25.94
C ASP A 549 -19.99 8.82 27.25
N ASN A 550 -18.95 9.66 27.20
CA ASN A 550 -18.38 10.29 28.39
C ASN A 550 -19.30 11.39 28.98
N SER A 551 -19.54 11.33 30.29
CA SER A 551 -20.39 12.31 30.99
C SER A 551 -19.83 13.73 30.97
N SER A 552 -18.50 13.91 30.98
CA SER A 552 -17.86 15.23 30.91
C SER A 552 -18.11 15.87 29.55
N ALA A 553 -18.05 15.10 28.47
CA ALA A 553 -18.36 15.57 27.12
C ALA A 553 -19.83 16.01 27.00
N ARG A 554 -20.75 15.22 27.59
CA ARG A 554 -22.18 15.57 27.64
C ARG A 554 -22.46 16.87 28.42
N MET A 555 -21.78 17.06 29.55
CA MET A 555 -21.89 18.29 30.34
C MET A 555 -21.32 19.50 29.59
N ALA A 556 -20.17 19.34 28.93
CA ALA A 556 -19.57 20.38 28.09
C ALA A 556 -20.52 20.78 26.94
N LEU A 557 -21.09 19.78 26.26
CA LEU A 557 -22.06 19.99 25.18
C LEU A 557 -23.33 20.72 25.67
N THR A 558 -23.81 20.38 26.88
CA THR A 558 -24.95 21.08 27.52
C THR A 558 -24.67 22.58 27.73
N ARG A 559 -23.42 22.96 28.01
CA ARG A 559 -23.04 24.38 28.19
C ARG A 559 -23.02 25.13 26.87
N LEU A 560 -22.65 24.46 25.78
CA LEU A 560 -22.58 25.08 24.45
C LEU A 560 -23.95 25.32 23.83
N LYS A 561 -24.96 24.50 24.15
CA LYS A 561 -26.31 24.53 23.53
C LYS A 561 -27.00 25.91 23.50
N SER A 562 -26.68 26.77 24.47
CA SER A 562 -27.29 28.09 24.67
C SER A 562 -26.46 29.21 24.05
N SER A 563 -25.43 28.87 23.27
CA SER A 563 -24.64 29.86 22.53
C SER A 563 -25.47 30.50 21.43
N ARG A 564 -25.24 31.80 21.18
CA ARG A 564 -25.90 32.56 20.10
C ARG A 564 -25.48 32.11 18.71
N GLU A 565 -24.35 31.41 18.59
CA GLU A 565 -23.79 30.91 17.32
C GLU A 565 -24.46 29.61 16.85
N ILE A 566 -25.31 28.99 17.67
CA ILE A 566 -25.92 27.69 17.38
C ILE A 566 -27.36 27.90 16.91
N SER A 567 -27.73 27.26 15.80
CA SER A 567 -29.10 27.34 15.27
C SER A 567 -30.11 26.62 16.18
N VAL A 568 -31.40 26.92 16.03
CA VAL A 568 -32.45 26.26 16.83
C VAL A 568 -32.46 24.75 16.61
N ASP A 569 -32.28 24.30 15.37
CA ASP A 569 -32.30 22.88 15.03
C ASP A 569 -31.03 22.16 15.49
N GLU A 570 -29.87 22.81 15.38
CA GLU A 570 -28.63 22.32 15.96
C GLU A 570 -28.75 22.20 17.50
N SER A 571 -29.36 23.19 18.16
CA SER A 571 -29.56 23.19 19.62
C SER A 571 -30.48 22.05 20.08
N LYS A 572 -31.54 21.71 19.33
CA LYS A 572 -32.42 20.56 19.62
C LYS A 572 -31.64 19.24 19.55
N GLU A 573 -30.84 19.05 18.50
CA GLU A 573 -30.04 17.83 18.33
C GLU A 573 -28.96 17.71 19.41
N ILE A 574 -28.25 18.81 19.69
CA ILE A 574 -27.33 18.94 20.80
C ILE A 574 -27.99 18.54 22.12
N HIS A 575 -29.21 19.00 22.38
CA HIS A 575 -29.95 18.71 23.59
C HIS A 575 -30.28 17.22 23.72
N ALA A 576 -30.75 16.60 22.64
CA ALA A 576 -31.02 15.17 22.59
C ALA A 576 -29.75 14.35 22.88
N ILE A 577 -28.62 14.70 22.26
CA ILE A 577 -27.32 14.02 22.47
C ILE A 577 -26.82 14.23 23.90
N ALA A 578 -26.92 15.44 24.45
CA ALA A 578 -26.46 15.73 25.81
C ALA A 578 -27.25 14.93 26.88
N ILE A 579 -28.56 14.72 26.70
CA ILE A 579 -29.41 13.96 27.63
C ILE A 579 -29.29 12.46 27.42
N ALA A 580 -29.42 11.98 26.18
CA ALA A 580 -29.49 10.55 25.90
C ALA A 580 -28.11 9.91 25.67
N GLY A 581 -27.05 10.71 25.54
CA GLY A 581 -25.71 10.23 25.25
C GLY A 581 -25.68 9.43 23.94
N ARG A 582 -24.90 8.34 23.91
CA ARG A 582 -24.81 7.44 22.75
C ARG A 582 -26.18 6.89 22.31
N ARG A 583 -27.16 6.74 23.22
CA ARG A 583 -28.50 6.24 22.86
C ARG A 583 -29.28 7.18 21.93
N ALA A 584 -28.90 8.46 21.86
CA ALA A 584 -29.51 9.40 20.92
C ALA A 584 -29.39 8.91 19.46
N PHE A 585 -28.24 8.33 19.12
CA PHE A 585 -27.95 7.83 17.78
C PHE A 585 -28.68 6.51 17.48
N SER A 586 -28.68 5.57 18.43
CA SER A 586 -29.32 4.26 18.22
C SER A 586 -30.85 4.33 18.20
N THR A 587 -31.44 5.37 18.81
CA THR A 587 -32.90 5.59 18.84
C THR A 587 -33.39 6.50 17.71
N GLY A 588 -32.49 6.96 16.83
CA GLY A 588 -32.84 7.88 15.73
C GLY A 588 -33.16 9.31 16.18
N LYS A 589 -32.95 9.66 17.45
CA LYS A 589 -33.19 11.02 17.98
C LYS A 589 -32.13 12.03 17.52
N ALA A 590 -30.96 11.56 17.12
CA ALA A 590 -29.90 12.34 16.51
C ALA A 590 -29.26 11.52 15.37
N ALA A 591 -28.78 12.20 14.33
CA ALA A 591 -28.06 11.51 13.27
C ALA A 591 -26.71 11.03 13.81
N ARG A 592 -26.29 9.81 13.45
CA ARG A 592 -24.97 9.32 13.82
C ARG A 592 -23.91 10.20 13.13
N PRO A 593 -22.96 10.79 13.87
CA PRO A 593 -21.92 11.62 13.25
C PRO A 593 -21.09 10.78 12.28
N GLN A 594 -20.90 11.31 11.07
CA GLN A 594 -20.08 10.69 10.03
C GLN A 594 -18.70 11.34 10.00
N TRP A 595 -17.67 10.53 9.85
CA TRP A 595 -16.31 10.99 9.66
C TRP A 595 -16.09 11.40 8.19
N PRO A 596 -15.37 12.51 7.88
CA PRO A 596 -14.83 13.52 8.79
C PRO A 596 -15.92 14.38 9.46
N TYR A 597 -15.92 14.41 10.79
CA TYR A 597 -16.94 15.04 11.65
C TYR A 597 -17.10 16.55 11.43
N LEU A 598 -16.01 17.31 11.36
CA LEU A 598 -16.02 18.77 11.20
C LEU A 598 -16.67 19.16 9.88
N GLN A 599 -16.25 18.51 8.80
CA GLN A 599 -16.80 18.78 7.47
C GLN A 599 -18.28 18.39 7.39
N LYS A 600 -18.65 17.20 7.86
CA LYS A 600 -20.03 16.71 7.81
C LYS A 600 -20.98 17.53 8.70
N TRP A 601 -20.50 17.99 9.85
CA TRP A 601 -21.27 18.89 10.72
C TRP A 601 -21.50 20.24 10.04
N ARG A 602 -20.44 20.78 9.43
CA ARG A 602 -20.50 22.03 8.67
C ARG A 602 -21.47 21.95 7.50
N GLU A 603 -21.39 20.89 6.68
CA GLU A 603 -22.31 20.65 5.56
C GLU A 603 -23.78 20.59 6.02
N LYS A 604 -24.04 20.05 7.22
CA LYS A 604 -25.39 19.90 7.77
C LYS A 604 -26.00 21.20 8.30
N TYR A 605 -25.21 22.07 8.92
CA TYR A 605 -25.73 23.24 9.64
C TYR A 605 -25.25 24.60 9.10
N GLU A 606 -24.18 24.66 8.30
CA GLU A 606 -23.65 25.90 7.68
C GLU A 606 -24.00 26.06 6.19
N HIS A 607 -24.96 25.30 5.65
CA HIS A 607 -25.57 25.61 4.35
C HIS A 607 -26.94 26.27 4.53
N GLY A 608 -26.87 27.57 4.77
CA GLY A 608 -28.01 28.48 4.87
C GLY A 608 -27.59 29.94 4.88
N TYR A 609 -26.64 30.34 4.04
CA TYR A 609 -26.45 31.71 3.56
C TYR A 609 -26.08 31.70 2.08
#